data_AF-A0AAN7Y0S2-F1
#
_entry.id   AF-A0AAN7Y0S2-F1
#
_cell.length_a   1.000
_cell.length_b   1.000
_cell.length_c   1.000
_cell.angle_alpha   90.00
_cell.angle_beta   90.00
_cell.angle_gamma   90.00
#
_symmetry.space_group_name_H-M   'P 1'
#
loop_
_entity.id
_entity.type
_entity.pdbx_description
1 polymer ?
#
loop_
_entity_poly.entity_id
_entity_poly.type
_entity_poly.pdbx_seq_one_letter_code
_entity_poly.pdbx_strand_id
1 'polypeptide(L)'
;MASSGALARSVCRCVWPLGCVLLFFGYLSVASPSHGRRLICWQAIMNCQAEPECNYAYEHYSRACGPVLNGERRKCPSHCISSLVQLNLTKNGPALEDCSCAHDPLCTSTKRAIEPCLPKTTSTGCTEARRQCERDGQCSSSMQDYLKHCGKLFSGSICTNACRNVIANMRKIPKGQQLDTCMCDGTERAICEFVKNSMKSLCFDSPVREEGSGSYCGPYPVDDEDHTEPDYTVEQDSGAPLPAAHCVLTLLASILALLPLI
;
A
#
# COMPACT_ATOMS: atom_id res chain seq x y z
N MET A 1 -10.76 -23.09 83.10
CA MET A 1 -11.53 -22.54 81.97
C MET A 1 -10.75 -21.37 81.36
N ALA A 2 -10.03 -21.59 80.26
CA ALA A 2 -9.42 -20.55 79.41
C ALA A 2 -8.86 -21.21 78.14
N SER A 3 -8.56 -20.41 77.10
CA SER A 3 -7.84 -20.83 75.88
C SER A 3 -8.60 -21.69 74.85
N SER A 4 -9.76 -21.22 74.38
CA SER A 4 -10.35 -21.66 73.10
C SER A 4 -10.72 -20.51 72.14
N GLY A 5 -10.91 -19.28 72.65
CA GLY A 5 -11.34 -18.13 71.85
C GLY A 5 -10.26 -17.42 71.02
N ALA A 6 -8.97 -17.71 71.24
CA ALA A 6 -7.88 -17.01 70.55
C ALA A 6 -7.64 -17.53 69.11
N LEU A 7 -7.68 -18.85 68.92
CA LEU A 7 -7.38 -19.49 67.63
C LEU A 7 -8.44 -19.14 66.56
N ALA A 8 -9.73 -19.18 66.92
CA ALA A 8 -10.83 -18.85 66.00
C ALA A 8 -10.74 -17.42 65.44
N ARG A 9 -10.32 -16.45 66.28
CA ARG A 9 -10.11 -15.05 65.86
C ARG A 9 -8.90 -14.87 64.93
N SER A 10 -7.88 -15.72 65.06
CA SER A 10 -6.68 -15.64 64.21
C SER A 10 -6.93 -16.18 62.81
N VAL A 11 -7.65 -17.30 62.67
CA VAL A 11 -7.96 -17.90 61.36
C VAL A 11 -8.85 -16.98 60.52
N CYS A 12 -9.88 -16.39 61.13
CA CYS A 12 -10.82 -15.50 60.43
C CYS A 12 -10.16 -14.23 59.87
N ARG A 13 -9.08 -13.73 60.51
CA ARG A 13 -8.34 -12.53 60.07
C ARG A 13 -7.49 -12.72 58.81
N CYS A 14 -7.11 -13.96 58.46
CA CYS A 14 -6.28 -14.23 57.27
C CYS A 14 -7.09 -14.60 56.03
N VAL A 15 -8.33 -15.11 56.20
CA VAL A 15 -9.20 -15.49 55.07
C VAL A 15 -9.71 -14.26 54.31
N TRP A 16 -10.06 -13.17 55.02
CA TRP A 16 -10.56 -11.94 54.40
C TRP A 16 -9.55 -11.28 53.42
N PRO A 17 -8.28 -11.00 53.78
CA PRO A 17 -7.33 -10.41 52.84
C PRO A 17 -7.00 -11.34 51.68
N LEU A 18 -6.93 -12.66 51.88
CA LEU A 18 -6.72 -13.62 50.78
C LEU A 18 -7.90 -13.64 49.79
N GLY A 19 -9.14 -13.60 50.29
CA GLY A 19 -10.33 -13.48 49.44
C GLY A 19 -10.36 -12.18 48.64
N CYS A 20 -10.02 -11.05 49.28
CA CYS A 20 -9.90 -9.77 48.58
C CYS A 20 -8.78 -9.79 47.51
N VAL A 21 -7.61 -10.35 47.83
CA VAL A 21 -6.49 -10.46 46.88
C VAL A 21 -6.86 -11.32 45.68
N LEU A 22 -7.52 -12.46 45.88
CA LEU A 22 -7.99 -13.32 44.78
C LEU A 22 -9.05 -12.61 43.90
N LEU A 23 -9.98 -11.86 44.49
CA LEU A 23 -10.94 -11.04 43.74
C LEU A 23 -10.26 -9.93 42.94
N PHE A 24 -9.26 -9.25 43.51
CA PHE A 24 -8.48 -8.22 42.81
C PHE A 24 -7.65 -8.81 41.65
N PHE A 25 -6.97 -9.95 41.83
CA PHE A 25 -6.28 -10.63 40.73
C PHE A 25 -7.23 -11.14 39.65
N GLY A 26 -8.43 -11.61 40.02
CA GLY A 26 -9.49 -11.96 39.07
C GLY A 26 -9.94 -10.77 38.22
N TYR A 27 -10.19 -9.62 38.84
CA TYR A 27 -10.58 -8.39 38.13
C TYR A 27 -9.49 -7.84 37.21
N LEU A 28 -8.23 -7.83 37.66
CA LEU A 28 -7.09 -7.38 36.85
C LEU A 28 -6.83 -8.30 35.63
N SER A 29 -7.21 -9.58 35.71
CA SER A 29 -7.10 -10.53 34.60
C SER A 29 -8.12 -10.27 33.47
N VAL A 30 -9.25 -9.63 33.77
CA VAL A 30 -10.31 -9.31 32.78
C VAL A 30 -10.10 -7.93 32.14
N ALA A 31 -9.40 -7.02 32.81
CA ALA A 31 -9.16 -5.65 32.35
C ALA A 31 -7.88 -5.47 31.49
N SER A 32 -7.21 -6.55 31.09
CA SER A 32 -6.14 -6.47 30.09
C SER A 32 -6.75 -6.32 28.70
N PRO A 33 -6.49 -5.22 27.95
CA PRO A 33 -6.76 -5.21 26.53
C PRO A 33 -5.98 -6.36 25.91
N SER A 34 -6.63 -7.17 25.09
CA SER A 34 -5.99 -8.28 24.39
C SER A 34 -5.01 -7.75 23.34
N HIS A 35 -3.84 -7.32 23.81
CA HIS A 35 -2.58 -7.37 23.09
C HIS A 35 -2.24 -8.85 22.92
N GLY A 36 -3.08 -9.53 22.13
CA GLY A 36 -3.04 -10.97 21.96
C GLY A 36 -1.64 -11.33 21.48
N ARG A 37 -1.02 -12.31 22.14
CA ARG A 37 0.19 -12.95 21.60
C ARG A 37 -0.12 -13.32 20.15
N ARG A 38 0.57 -12.69 19.20
CA ARG A 38 0.50 -13.03 17.77
C ARG A 38 0.61 -14.56 17.67
N LEU A 39 -0.41 -15.21 17.10
CA LEU A 39 -0.43 -16.66 16.94
C LEU A 39 0.84 -17.09 16.19
N ILE A 40 1.34 -18.30 16.45
CA ILE A 40 2.35 -18.86 15.55
C ILE A 40 1.67 -19.17 14.21
N CYS A 41 2.33 -18.97 13.07
CA CYS A 41 1.66 -19.04 11.77
C CYS A 41 1.02 -20.40 11.47
N TRP A 42 1.60 -21.52 11.90
CA TRP A 42 0.95 -22.83 11.79
C TRP A 42 -0.38 -22.89 12.59
N GLN A 43 -0.45 -22.24 13.75
CA GLN A 43 -1.66 -22.20 14.57
C GLN A 43 -2.75 -21.32 13.91
N ALA A 44 -2.35 -20.21 13.29
CA ALA A 44 -3.27 -19.38 12.50
C ALA A 44 -3.82 -20.15 11.27
N ILE A 45 -2.97 -20.95 10.59
CA ILE A 45 -3.39 -21.84 9.51
C ILE A 45 -4.40 -22.87 10.01
N MET A 46 -4.11 -23.58 11.10
CA MET A 46 -5.06 -24.57 11.67
C MET A 46 -6.40 -23.94 12.05
N ASN A 47 -6.41 -22.73 12.62
CA ASN A 47 -7.66 -22.01 12.94
C ASN A 47 -8.45 -21.62 11.69
N CYS A 48 -7.76 -21.20 10.62
CA CYS A 48 -8.38 -20.91 9.32
C CYS A 48 -8.93 -22.18 8.65
N GLN A 49 -8.19 -23.29 8.69
CA GLN A 49 -8.62 -24.56 8.08
C GLN A 49 -9.82 -25.20 8.81
N ALA A 50 -10.03 -24.85 10.10
CA ALA A 50 -11.21 -25.25 10.86
C ALA A 50 -12.48 -24.44 10.52
N GLU A 51 -12.36 -23.31 9.83
CA GLU A 51 -13.47 -22.50 9.31
C GLU A 51 -13.64 -22.83 7.81
N PRO A 52 -14.79 -23.36 7.36
CA PRO A 52 -14.91 -23.86 5.98
C PRO A 52 -14.74 -22.76 4.93
N GLU A 53 -15.20 -21.53 5.21
CA GLU A 53 -15.02 -20.37 4.34
C GLU A 53 -13.55 -19.92 4.26
N CYS A 54 -12.83 -19.90 5.39
CA CYS A 54 -11.41 -19.56 5.42
C CYS A 54 -10.55 -20.66 4.79
N ASN A 55 -10.86 -21.94 5.01
CA ASN A 55 -10.19 -23.04 4.33
C ASN A 55 -10.30 -22.91 2.81
N TYR A 56 -11.51 -22.67 2.29
CA TYR A 56 -11.73 -22.45 0.86
C TYR A 56 -10.92 -21.25 0.34
N ALA A 57 -10.97 -20.11 1.03
CA ALA A 57 -10.22 -18.92 0.64
C ALA A 57 -8.69 -19.15 0.71
N TYR A 58 -8.20 -19.91 1.68
CA TYR A 58 -6.79 -20.26 1.85
C TYR A 58 -6.29 -21.19 0.75
N GLU A 59 -7.07 -22.19 0.37
CA GLU A 59 -6.76 -23.03 -0.80
C GLU A 59 -6.72 -22.20 -2.09
N HIS A 60 -7.69 -21.29 -2.29
CA HIS A 60 -7.71 -20.39 -3.45
C HIS A 60 -6.50 -19.46 -3.48
N TYR A 61 -6.10 -18.91 -2.33
CA TYR A 61 -4.87 -18.15 -2.15
C TYR A 61 -3.63 -18.96 -2.56
N SER A 62 -3.43 -20.16 -2.00
CA SER A 62 -2.25 -20.98 -2.28
C SER A 62 -2.09 -21.32 -3.76
N ARG A 63 -3.20 -21.60 -4.46
CA ARG A 63 -3.22 -21.87 -5.91
C ARG A 63 -2.96 -20.61 -6.74
N ALA A 64 -3.65 -19.50 -6.45
CA ALA A 64 -3.57 -18.28 -7.24
C ALA A 64 -2.22 -17.55 -7.09
N CYS A 65 -1.59 -17.65 -5.90
CA CYS A 65 -0.31 -17.01 -5.60
C CYS A 65 0.91 -17.94 -5.79
N GLY A 66 0.71 -19.23 -6.12
CA GLY A 66 1.79 -20.21 -6.30
C GLY A 66 3.02 -19.71 -7.08
N PRO A 67 2.88 -19.11 -8.27
CA PRO A 67 4.03 -18.57 -9.02
C PRO A 67 4.81 -17.44 -8.32
N VAL A 68 4.18 -16.72 -7.39
CA VAL A 68 4.87 -15.72 -6.55
C VAL A 68 5.56 -16.41 -5.38
N LEU A 69 4.88 -17.36 -4.72
CA LEU A 69 5.41 -18.13 -3.60
C LEU A 69 6.64 -18.98 -3.98
N ASN A 70 6.64 -19.53 -5.19
CA ASN A 70 7.75 -20.27 -5.79
C ASN A 70 8.90 -19.36 -6.29
N GLY A 71 8.70 -18.04 -6.33
CA GLY A 71 9.67 -17.08 -6.87
C GLY A 71 9.72 -16.97 -8.41
N GLU A 72 8.82 -17.65 -9.13
CA GLU A 72 8.73 -17.61 -10.60
C GLU A 72 8.31 -16.22 -11.13
N ARG A 73 7.55 -15.46 -10.35
CA ARG A 73 7.06 -14.11 -10.73
C ARG A 73 7.32 -13.08 -9.64
N ARG A 74 7.94 -11.96 -10.04
CA ARG A 74 8.13 -10.76 -9.20
C ARG A 74 6.96 -9.77 -9.20
N LYS A 75 5.95 -9.98 -10.06
CA LYS A 75 4.72 -9.17 -10.12
C LYS A 75 3.52 -10.04 -9.73
N CYS A 76 2.69 -9.50 -8.84
CA CYS A 76 1.51 -10.16 -8.32
C CYS A 76 0.42 -10.30 -9.39
N PRO A 77 -0.09 -11.50 -9.70
CA PRO A 77 -1.26 -11.69 -10.55
C PRO A 77 -2.51 -11.06 -9.91
N SER A 78 -3.42 -10.52 -10.73
CA SER A 78 -4.72 -9.98 -10.28
C SER A 78 -5.52 -10.99 -9.44
N HIS A 79 -5.55 -12.25 -9.88
CA HIS A 79 -6.23 -13.34 -9.17
C HIS A 79 -5.60 -13.65 -7.81
N CYS A 80 -4.26 -13.53 -7.66
CA CYS A 80 -3.58 -13.67 -6.37
C CYS A 80 -4.01 -12.55 -5.41
N ILE A 81 -3.98 -11.29 -5.86
CA ILE A 81 -4.43 -10.14 -5.05
C ILE A 81 -5.90 -10.32 -4.63
N SER A 82 -6.77 -10.73 -5.56
CA SER A 82 -8.19 -10.98 -5.28
C SER A 82 -8.39 -12.10 -4.24
N SER A 83 -7.64 -13.21 -4.35
CA SER A 83 -7.69 -14.30 -3.37
C SER A 83 -7.20 -13.87 -1.97
N LEU A 84 -6.23 -12.97 -1.89
CA LEU A 84 -5.78 -12.37 -0.62
C LEU A 84 -6.85 -11.46 0.00
N VAL A 85 -7.54 -10.65 -0.81
CA VAL A 85 -8.70 -9.87 -0.34
C VAL A 85 -9.77 -10.80 0.22
N GLN A 86 -10.14 -11.86 -0.51
CA GLN A 86 -11.17 -12.82 -0.07
C GLN A 86 -10.77 -13.52 1.23
N LEU A 87 -9.52 -13.97 1.35
CA LEU A 87 -9.00 -14.56 2.58
C LEU A 87 -9.09 -13.59 3.76
N ASN A 88 -8.71 -12.32 3.58
CA ASN A 88 -8.76 -11.31 4.64
C ASN A 88 -10.19 -10.90 5.06
N LEU A 89 -11.23 -11.25 4.29
CA LEU A 89 -12.64 -11.03 4.65
C LEU A 89 -13.24 -12.16 5.51
N THR A 90 -12.51 -13.27 5.70
CA THR A 90 -12.94 -14.39 6.55
C THR A 90 -12.61 -14.14 8.02
N LYS A 91 -13.18 -14.93 8.94
CA LYS A 91 -13.02 -14.67 10.39
C LYS A 91 -11.60 -14.92 10.89
N ASN A 92 -10.94 -15.97 10.40
CA ASN A 92 -9.58 -16.32 10.82
C ASN A 92 -8.48 -15.87 9.84
N GLY A 93 -8.82 -15.49 8.60
CA GLY A 93 -7.86 -15.09 7.57
C GLY A 93 -6.89 -13.96 7.95
N PRO A 94 -7.33 -12.85 8.57
CA PRO A 94 -6.43 -11.76 9.00
C PRO A 94 -5.29 -12.21 9.93
N ALA A 95 -5.51 -13.27 10.73
CA ALA A 95 -4.49 -13.79 11.63
C ALA A 95 -3.29 -14.40 10.90
N LEU A 96 -3.41 -14.76 9.62
CA LEU A 96 -2.31 -15.26 8.77
C LEU A 96 -1.33 -14.14 8.39
N GLU A 97 -1.82 -12.91 8.22
CA GLU A 97 -0.96 -11.73 8.00
C GLU A 97 -0.22 -11.36 9.30
N ASP A 98 -0.90 -11.40 10.45
CA ASP A 98 -0.32 -10.95 11.72
C ASP A 98 0.44 -12.02 12.53
N CYS A 99 0.41 -13.30 12.15
CA CYS A 99 1.08 -14.37 12.89
C CYS A 99 2.62 -14.24 12.93
N SER A 100 3.23 -14.80 13.98
CA SER A 100 4.68 -14.94 14.13
C SER A 100 5.19 -16.23 13.48
N CYS A 101 6.29 -16.13 12.71
CA CYS A 101 7.02 -17.30 12.22
C CYS A 101 7.94 -17.95 13.26
N ALA A 102 8.13 -17.33 14.43
CA ALA A 102 9.17 -17.71 15.40
C ALA A 102 10.55 -17.85 14.73
N HIS A 103 11.04 -19.08 14.55
CA HIS A 103 12.34 -19.38 13.93
C HIS A 103 12.21 -20.14 12.59
N ASP A 104 11.00 -20.22 12.01
CA ASP A 104 10.76 -20.90 10.74
C ASP A 104 11.22 -20.03 9.54
N PRO A 105 12.27 -20.45 8.79
CA PRO A 105 12.77 -19.70 7.65
C PRO A 105 11.85 -19.79 6.43
N LEU A 106 11.08 -20.88 6.28
CA LEU A 106 10.12 -21.05 5.18
C LEU A 106 8.92 -20.13 5.40
N CYS A 107 8.34 -20.13 6.60
CA CYS A 107 7.30 -19.15 6.95
C CYS A 107 7.77 -17.71 6.69
N THR A 108 9.01 -17.39 7.09
CA THR A 108 9.58 -16.05 6.92
C THR A 108 9.78 -15.68 5.44
N SER A 109 10.24 -16.63 4.60
CA SER A 109 10.39 -16.38 3.16
C SER A 109 9.04 -16.28 2.45
N THR A 110 8.07 -17.14 2.77
CA THR A 110 6.69 -17.08 2.28
C THR A 110 6.04 -15.73 2.59
N LYS A 111 6.13 -15.24 3.84
CA LYS A 111 5.55 -13.95 4.22
C LYS A 111 6.19 -12.78 3.46
N ARG A 112 7.52 -12.79 3.27
CA ARG A 112 8.23 -11.77 2.46
C ARG A 112 7.91 -11.86 0.96
N ALA A 113 7.70 -13.06 0.42
CA ALA A 113 7.35 -13.26 -0.98
C ALA A 113 5.95 -12.72 -1.30
N ILE A 114 5.01 -12.84 -0.35
CA ILE A 114 3.62 -12.40 -0.54
C ILE A 114 3.35 -10.96 -0.10
N GLU A 115 4.18 -10.37 0.77
CA GLU A 115 4.06 -8.98 1.24
C GLU A 115 3.78 -7.95 0.11
N PRO A 116 4.43 -7.99 -1.07
CA PRO A 116 4.13 -7.05 -2.16
C PRO A 116 2.74 -7.22 -2.79
N CYS A 117 2.09 -8.36 -2.57
CA CYS A 117 0.77 -8.69 -3.09
C CYS A 117 -0.37 -8.42 -2.10
N LEU A 118 -0.04 -8.18 -0.82
CA LEU A 118 -1.04 -7.90 0.19
C LEU A 118 -1.75 -6.57 -0.11
N PRO A 119 -3.09 -6.58 -0.28
CA PRO A 119 -3.84 -5.35 -0.41
C PRO A 119 -3.76 -4.63 0.95
N LYS A 120 -3.31 -3.38 0.97
CA LYS A 120 -3.10 -2.56 2.19
C LYS A 120 -4.44 -2.21 2.88
N THR A 121 -5.12 -3.21 3.40
CA THR A 121 -6.51 -3.17 3.89
C THR A 121 -6.58 -2.85 5.39
N THR A 122 -5.43 -2.81 6.06
CA THR A 122 -5.22 -2.06 7.31
C THR A 122 -5.11 -0.55 7.10
N SER A 123 -5.08 -0.05 5.86
CA SER A 123 -5.01 1.40 5.62
C SER A 123 -6.34 2.07 5.94
N THR A 124 -6.30 2.98 6.90
CA THR A 124 -7.37 3.94 7.16
C THR A 124 -7.69 4.70 5.87
N GLY A 125 -8.97 4.95 5.59
CA GLY A 125 -9.37 5.83 4.50
C GLY A 125 -8.79 7.24 4.68
N CYS A 126 -8.36 7.89 3.59
CA CYS A 126 -7.72 9.20 3.65
C CYS A 126 -8.62 10.26 4.29
N THR A 127 -9.94 10.13 4.15
CA THR A 127 -10.94 10.98 4.80
C THR A 127 -10.82 10.93 6.33
N GLU A 128 -10.76 9.73 6.93
CA GLU A 128 -10.62 9.59 8.39
C GLU A 128 -9.19 9.85 8.87
N ALA A 129 -8.17 9.47 8.10
CA ALA A 129 -6.78 9.82 8.40
C ALA A 129 -6.59 11.35 8.47
N ARG A 130 -7.21 12.09 7.55
CA ARG A 130 -7.27 13.56 7.57
C ARG A 130 -8.02 14.08 8.78
N ARG A 131 -9.21 13.55 9.12
CA ARG A 131 -9.93 13.90 10.36
C ARG A 131 -9.13 13.64 11.63
N GLN A 132 -8.25 12.64 11.66
CA GLN A 132 -7.38 12.36 12.82
C GLN A 132 -6.19 13.32 12.89
N CYS A 133 -5.60 13.68 11.74
CA CYS A 133 -4.56 14.70 11.66
C CYS A 133 -5.09 16.10 12.02
N GLU A 134 -6.27 16.48 11.56
CA GLU A 134 -6.92 17.76 11.89
C GLU A 134 -7.22 17.92 13.39
N ARG A 135 -7.49 16.81 14.10
CA ARG A 135 -7.70 16.76 15.56
C ARG A 135 -6.41 16.80 16.38
N ASP A 136 -5.27 16.50 15.78
CA ASP A 136 -3.96 16.54 16.43
C ASP A 136 -3.28 17.89 16.15
N GLY A 137 -2.97 18.67 17.19
CA GLY A 137 -2.48 20.05 17.01
C GLY A 137 -1.18 20.14 16.19
N GLN A 138 -0.27 19.17 16.36
CA GLN A 138 1.01 19.15 15.65
C GLN A 138 0.81 18.76 14.18
N CYS A 139 0.00 17.73 13.92
CA CYS A 139 -0.33 17.29 12.56
C CYS A 139 -1.14 18.33 11.80
N SER A 140 -2.11 18.96 12.45
CA SER A 140 -2.93 20.04 11.88
C SER A 140 -2.09 21.26 11.47
N SER A 141 -1.09 21.65 12.28
CA SER A 141 -0.12 22.67 11.87
C SER A 141 0.70 22.23 10.66
N SER A 142 1.25 21.01 10.68
CA SER A 142 2.03 20.47 9.55
C SER A 142 1.21 20.29 8.27
N MET A 143 -0.11 20.07 8.38
CA MET A 143 -1.05 20.01 7.25
C MET A 143 -1.23 21.39 6.62
N GLN A 144 -1.31 22.45 7.43
CA GLN A 144 -1.38 23.82 6.91
C GLN A 144 -0.09 24.20 6.16
N ASP A 145 1.08 23.84 6.70
CA ASP A 145 2.35 24.00 6.00
C ASP A 145 2.40 23.20 4.69
N TYR A 146 1.82 22.00 4.67
CA TYR A 146 1.75 21.16 3.46
C TYR A 146 0.91 21.84 2.38
N LEU A 147 -0.29 22.30 2.72
CA LEU A 147 -1.16 23.02 1.77
C LEU A 147 -0.51 24.31 1.25
N LYS A 148 0.23 25.03 2.11
CA LYS A 148 0.93 26.28 1.77
C LYS A 148 2.15 26.06 0.86
N HIS A 149 3.00 25.07 1.16
CA HIS A 149 4.28 24.89 0.45
C HIS A 149 4.20 23.91 -0.72
N CYS A 150 3.20 23.02 -0.76
CA CYS A 150 3.01 22.03 -1.83
C CYS A 150 1.94 22.39 -2.86
N GLY A 151 1.44 23.64 -2.92
CA GLY A 151 0.44 24.04 -3.93
C GLY A 151 0.80 23.69 -5.38
N LYS A 152 2.08 23.84 -5.77
CA LYS A 152 2.60 23.46 -7.10
C LYS A 152 2.64 21.94 -7.35
N LEU A 153 2.60 21.12 -6.28
CA LEU A 153 2.50 19.67 -6.37
C LEU A 153 1.08 19.24 -6.73
N PHE A 154 0.07 19.94 -6.19
CA PHE A 154 -1.35 19.63 -6.43
C PHE A 154 -1.80 19.92 -7.87
N SER A 155 -1.07 20.77 -8.60
CA SER A 155 -1.24 20.96 -10.05
C SER A 155 -0.39 20.00 -10.90
N GLY A 156 0.35 19.08 -10.28
CA GLY A 156 1.23 18.13 -10.97
C GLY A 156 2.47 18.75 -11.61
N SER A 157 2.89 19.96 -11.21
CA SER A 157 3.98 20.69 -11.87
C SER A 157 5.38 20.40 -11.32
N ILE A 158 5.64 20.70 -10.04
CA ILE A 158 6.96 20.53 -9.43
C ILE A 158 6.86 20.32 -7.91
N CYS A 159 7.67 19.37 -7.40
CA CYS A 159 7.91 19.23 -5.97
C CYS A 159 9.11 20.11 -5.58
N THR A 160 8.86 21.23 -4.89
CA THR A 160 9.92 22.14 -4.43
C THR A 160 10.66 21.58 -3.22
N ASN A 161 11.88 22.06 -2.96
CA ASN A 161 12.64 21.64 -1.77
C ASN A 161 11.94 22.03 -0.45
N ALA A 162 11.22 23.16 -0.43
CA ALA A 162 10.33 23.52 0.68
C ALA A 162 9.20 22.48 0.88
N CYS A 163 8.53 22.06 -0.19
CA CYS A 163 7.51 21.01 -0.14
C CYS A 163 8.08 19.66 0.34
N ARG A 164 9.25 19.24 -0.18
CA ARG A 164 9.94 18.01 0.29
C ARG A 164 10.21 18.03 1.79
N ASN A 165 10.68 19.16 2.32
CA ASN A 165 10.95 19.33 3.75
C ASN A 165 9.68 19.21 4.60
N VAL A 166 8.55 19.79 4.15
CA VAL A 166 7.28 19.65 4.85
C VAL A 166 6.77 18.20 4.82
N ILE A 167 6.82 17.51 3.67
CA ILE A 167 6.46 16.09 3.57
C ILE A 167 7.33 15.23 4.52
N ALA A 168 8.64 15.49 4.56
CA ALA A 168 9.57 14.78 5.45
C ALA A 168 9.30 15.05 6.94
N ASN A 169 8.84 16.25 7.30
CA ASN A 169 8.44 16.57 8.67
C ASN A 169 7.10 15.94 9.04
N MET A 170 6.11 15.99 8.13
CA MET A 170 4.79 15.41 8.35
C MET A 170 4.86 13.88 8.58
N ARG A 171 5.76 13.18 7.87
CA ARG A 171 6.04 11.75 8.08
C ARG A 171 6.62 11.40 9.46
N LYS A 172 7.19 12.36 10.21
CA LYS A 172 7.67 12.15 11.59
C LYS A 172 6.54 12.20 12.61
N ILE A 173 5.37 12.72 12.25
CA ILE A 173 4.20 12.84 13.12
C ILE A 173 3.37 11.55 12.94
N PRO A 174 2.99 10.82 14.00
CA PRO A 174 2.27 9.54 13.86
C PRO A 174 0.96 9.64 13.06
N LYS A 175 0.20 10.73 13.22
CA LYS A 175 -1.01 11.01 12.42
C LYS A 175 -0.70 11.47 11.00
N GLY A 176 0.46 12.08 10.78
CA GLY A 176 0.94 12.45 9.44
C GLY A 176 1.39 11.24 8.61
N GLN A 177 2.02 10.26 9.24
CA GLN A 177 2.39 8.99 8.60
C GLN A 177 1.16 8.25 8.05
N GLN A 178 0.02 8.29 8.76
CA GLN A 178 -1.22 7.64 8.31
C GLN A 178 -1.73 8.18 6.96
N LEU A 179 -1.52 9.46 6.66
CA LEU A 179 -1.90 10.10 5.39
C LEU A 179 -1.06 9.64 4.19
N ASP A 180 0.20 9.29 4.43
CA ASP A 180 1.07 8.73 3.39
C ASP A 180 0.56 7.33 2.98
N THR A 181 0.15 6.53 3.95
CA THR A 181 -0.30 5.14 3.74
C THR A 181 -1.79 4.95 3.45
N CYS A 182 -2.64 5.97 3.65
CA CYS A 182 -4.10 5.86 3.52
C CYS A 182 -4.58 5.50 2.11
N MET A 183 -5.75 4.85 2.02
CA MET A 183 -6.46 4.63 0.76
C MET A 183 -7.41 5.80 0.45
N CYS A 184 -7.35 6.31 -0.78
CA CYS A 184 -8.23 7.41 -1.22
C CYS A 184 -9.70 6.97 -1.26
N ASP A 185 -10.54 7.69 -0.55
CA ASP A 185 -11.96 7.40 -0.34
C ASP A 185 -12.80 8.68 -0.40
N GLY A 186 -14.12 8.54 -0.26
CA GLY A 186 -15.06 9.67 -0.30
C GLY A 186 -15.17 10.37 -1.66
N THR A 187 -15.71 11.59 -1.65
CA THR A 187 -15.95 12.41 -2.84
C THR A 187 -14.67 13.01 -3.44
N GLU A 188 -13.65 13.24 -2.61
CA GLU A 188 -12.35 13.78 -3.04
C GLU A 188 -11.42 12.71 -3.64
N ARG A 189 -11.89 11.45 -3.80
CA ARG A 189 -11.06 10.30 -4.20
C ARG A 189 -10.18 10.56 -5.42
N ALA A 190 -10.74 11.10 -6.51
CA ALA A 190 -9.98 11.35 -7.75
C ALA A 190 -8.85 12.40 -7.55
N ILE A 191 -9.11 13.42 -6.74
CA ILE A 191 -8.12 14.45 -6.39
C ILE A 191 -7.03 13.85 -5.50
N CYS A 192 -7.42 13.03 -4.51
CA CYS A 192 -6.49 12.30 -3.65
C CYS A 192 -5.57 11.37 -4.46
N GLU A 193 -6.11 10.58 -5.39
CA GLU A 193 -5.33 9.69 -6.25
C GLU A 193 -4.36 10.47 -7.14
N PHE A 194 -4.81 11.59 -7.74
CA PHE A 194 -3.94 12.50 -8.50
C PHE A 194 -2.79 13.03 -7.64
N VAL A 195 -3.09 13.63 -6.48
CA VAL A 195 -2.07 14.21 -5.58
C VAL A 195 -1.08 13.15 -5.09
N LYS A 196 -1.52 11.94 -4.73
CA LYS A 196 -0.62 10.86 -4.33
C LYS A 196 0.29 10.41 -5.49
N ASN A 197 -0.22 10.36 -6.71
CA ASN A 197 0.56 10.02 -7.90
C ASN A 197 1.59 11.12 -8.25
N SER A 198 1.19 12.40 -8.24
CA SER A 198 2.09 13.55 -8.45
C SER A 198 3.15 13.65 -7.36
N MET A 199 2.79 13.39 -6.09
CA MET A 199 3.76 13.32 -4.99
C MET A 199 4.78 12.20 -5.21
N LYS A 200 4.34 11.04 -5.68
CA LYS A 200 5.24 9.93 -5.99
C LYS A 200 6.24 10.30 -7.09
N SER A 201 5.75 10.75 -8.25
CA SER A 201 6.58 11.02 -9.42
C SER A 201 7.52 12.21 -9.25
N LEU A 202 7.05 13.30 -8.62
CA LEU A 202 7.81 14.55 -8.52
C LEU A 202 8.70 14.65 -7.27
N CYS A 203 8.31 14.00 -6.17
CA CYS A 203 9.07 14.08 -4.91
C CYS A 203 10.03 12.90 -4.68
N PHE A 204 9.75 11.70 -5.22
CA PHE A 204 10.53 10.49 -4.93
C PHE A 204 11.13 9.82 -6.16
N ASP A 205 10.40 9.72 -7.28
CA ASP A 205 10.91 9.08 -8.50
C ASP A 205 11.73 10.04 -9.40
N SER A 206 11.75 11.34 -9.10
CA SER A 206 12.52 12.34 -9.85
C SER A 206 13.97 12.40 -9.35
N PRO A 207 15.00 12.24 -10.23
CA PRO A 207 16.38 12.47 -9.83
C PRO A 207 16.53 13.92 -9.39
N VAL A 208 17.22 14.15 -8.26
CA VAL A 208 17.40 15.48 -7.67
C VAL A 208 18.12 16.37 -8.69
N ARG A 209 17.35 17.20 -9.39
CA ARG A 209 17.89 18.36 -10.08
C ARG A 209 18.30 19.33 -8.98
N GLU A 210 19.57 19.29 -8.61
CA GLU A 210 20.14 20.36 -7.79
C GLU A 210 19.88 21.68 -8.51
N GLU A 211 19.23 22.61 -7.83
CA GLU A 211 19.09 23.99 -8.27
C GLU A 211 20.45 24.68 -8.09
N GLY A 212 21.40 24.28 -8.94
CA GLY A 212 22.70 24.91 -9.06
C GLY A 212 22.52 26.36 -9.47
N SER A 213 22.77 27.27 -8.53
CA SER A 213 22.69 28.71 -8.71
C SER A 213 23.75 29.21 -9.71
N GLY A 214 23.45 29.11 -11.01
CA GLY A 214 24.29 29.54 -12.11
C GLY A 214 23.78 30.82 -12.76
N SER A 215 24.18 31.97 -12.20
CA SER A 215 23.93 33.28 -12.83
C SER A 215 24.78 33.44 -14.07
N TYR A 216 24.16 33.38 -15.26
CA TYR A 216 24.75 33.91 -16.49
C TYR A 216 23.78 34.88 -17.17
N CYS A 217 24.12 36.16 -17.11
CA CYS A 217 23.52 37.18 -17.95
C CYS A 217 24.14 37.09 -19.35
N GLY A 218 23.30 37.12 -20.40
CA GLY A 218 23.72 37.21 -21.80
C GLY A 218 22.60 37.87 -22.62
N PRO A 219 22.90 38.73 -23.61
CA PRO A 219 21.93 39.73 -24.07
C PRO A 219 21.00 39.22 -25.17
N TYR A 220 19.78 39.77 -25.19
CA TYR A 220 18.95 39.82 -26.38
C TYR A 220 19.61 40.65 -27.49
N PRO A 221 19.47 40.26 -28.76
CA PRO A 221 19.13 41.18 -29.83
C PRO A 221 17.61 41.18 -30.05
N VAL A 222 17.06 42.37 -30.27
CA VAL A 222 15.71 42.58 -30.79
C VAL A 222 15.83 42.65 -32.30
N ASP A 223 14.96 41.93 -33.01
CA ASP A 223 14.59 42.26 -34.38
C ASP A 223 13.07 42.01 -34.50
N ASP A 224 12.32 43.10 -34.53
CA ASP A 224 10.94 43.14 -35.01
C ASP A 224 10.97 42.97 -36.54
N GLU A 225 10.18 42.06 -37.14
CA GLU A 225 9.56 42.30 -38.46
C GLU A 225 8.21 41.55 -38.61
N ASP A 226 7.17 42.38 -38.67
CA ASP A 226 5.95 42.37 -39.49
C ASP A 226 5.07 41.12 -39.71
N HIS A 227 3.80 41.43 -39.92
CA HIS A 227 2.69 40.54 -40.22
C HIS A 227 2.78 39.89 -41.61
N THR A 228 2.20 38.69 -41.77
CA THR A 228 1.24 38.37 -42.85
C THR A 228 0.56 37.02 -42.57
N GLU A 229 -0.74 37.04 -42.30
CA GLU A 229 -1.63 35.88 -42.51
C GLU A 229 -1.90 35.73 -44.01
N PRO A 230 -2.01 34.50 -44.53
CA PRO A 230 -3.08 34.26 -45.49
C PRO A 230 -3.83 32.94 -45.27
N ASP A 231 -5.12 33.11 -44.94
CA ASP A 231 -6.26 32.73 -45.78
C ASP A 231 -6.26 31.33 -46.45
N TYR A 232 -7.32 30.61 -46.09
CA TYR A 232 -7.77 29.29 -46.48
C TYR A 232 -8.19 29.19 -47.95
N THR A 233 -7.88 28.05 -48.60
CA THR A 233 -8.68 27.54 -49.73
C THR A 233 -9.02 26.06 -49.53
N VAL A 234 -10.25 25.71 -49.93
CA VAL A 234 -10.88 24.37 -49.87
C VAL A 234 -10.87 23.76 -51.29
N GLU A 235 -11.59 22.66 -51.52
CA GLU A 235 -11.66 21.79 -52.72
C GLU A 235 -10.50 20.75 -52.73
N GLN A 236 -10.68 19.45 -52.45
CA GLN A 236 -11.69 18.44 -52.86
C GLN A 236 -11.65 18.11 -54.37
N ASP A 237 -10.96 17.02 -54.75
CA ASP A 237 -11.63 15.75 -55.13
C ASP A 237 -10.63 14.59 -55.41
N SER A 238 -11.18 13.38 -55.35
CA SER A 238 -10.76 12.04 -55.73
C SER A 238 -9.73 11.84 -56.85
N GLY A 239 -8.90 10.79 -56.70
CA GLY A 239 -8.17 10.20 -57.84
C GLY A 239 -7.08 9.18 -57.49
N ALA A 240 -7.43 7.89 -57.36
CA ALA A 240 -6.47 6.81 -57.61
C ALA A 240 -6.51 6.46 -59.11
N PRO A 241 -5.36 6.20 -59.77
CA PRO A 241 -4.98 4.78 -59.89
C PRO A 241 -3.46 4.48 -59.97
N LEU A 242 -3.10 3.21 -59.68
CA LEU A 242 -1.89 2.52 -60.16
C LEU A 242 -2.02 2.21 -61.68
N PRO A 243 -0.99 1.75 -62.45
CA PRO A 243 0.29 1.16 -62.02
C PRO A 243 1.56 1.49 -62.85
N ALA A 244 2.74 1.19 -62.29
CA ALA A 244 3.95 0.73 -62.99
C ALA A 244 4.89 0.12 -61.93
N ALA A 245 5.09 -1.20 -61.81
CA ALA A 245 5.78 -2.09 -62.75
C ALA A 245 7.20 -1.60 -63.10
N HIS A 246 8.22 -2.10 -62.39
CA HIS A 246 9.23 -3.04 -62.93
C HIS A 246 10.20 -3.52 -61.82
N CYS A 247 10.49 -4.82 -61.82
CA CYS A 247 11.74 -5.51 -61.41
C CYS A 247 12.36 -5.18 -60.03
N VAL A 248 12.80 -6.16 -59.22
CA VAL A 248 13.70 -7.27 -59.60
C VAL A 248 13.38 -8.55 -58.82
N LEU A 249 13.58 -9.70 -59.49
CA LEU A 249 13.48 -11.07 -58.98
C LEU A 249 14.45 -11.33 -57.78
N THR A 250 14.42 -12.41 -56.99
CA THR A 250 14.19 -13.83 -57.34
C THR A 250 14.23 -14.72 -56.06
N LEU A 251 13.65 -15.94 -56.12
CA LEU A 251 13.97 -17.15 -55.31
C LEU A 251 13.64 -17.14 -53.80
N LEU A 252 13.06 -18.19 -53.18
CA LEU A 252 12.42 -19.44 -53.65
C LEU A 252 11.36 -19.86 -52.63
N ALA A 253 10.34 -20.61 -53.08
CA ALA A 253 9.35 -21.24 -52.21
C ALA A 253 9.31 -22.77 -52.41
N SER A 254 9.05 -23.47 -51.30
CA SER A 254 8.40 -24.80 -51.25
C SER A 254 9.18 -26.05 -51.70
N ILE A 255 8.58 -27.21 -51.37
CA ILE A 255 8.91 -28.60 -51.76
C ILE A 255 10.07 -29.22 -50.94
N LEU A 256 9.91 -30.32 -50.19
CA LEU A 256 8.72 -31.16 -49.91
C LEU A 256 8.79 -31.80 -48.49
N ALA A 257 7.75 -32.56 -48.15
CA ALA A 257 7.53 -33.42 -46.98
C ALA A 257 8.27 -34.77 -47.02
N LEU A 258 8.39 -35.43 -45.85
CA LEU A 258 8.50 -36.89 -45.54
C LEU A 258 8.80 -36.98 -44.01
N LEU A 259 7.84 -37.26 -43.11
CA LEU A 259 7.30 -38.58 -42.68
C LEU A 259 8.36 -39.53 -42.05
N PRO A 260 8.03 -40.41 -41.07
CA PRO A 260 6.73 -40.65 -40.39
C PRO A 260 6.80 -40.84 -38.84
N LEU A 261 5.67 -41.30 -38.28
CA LEU A 261 5.35 -41.73 -36.91
C LEU A 261 6.46 -42.49 -36.13
N ILE A 262 6.51 -42.22 -34.82
CA ILE A 262 6.27 -43.21 -33.74
C ILE A 262 5.29 -42.59 -32.75
#